data_AF-K2DFR3-F1
#
_entry.id   AF-K2DFR3-F1
#
_cell.length_a   1.000
_cell.length_b   1.000
_cell.length_c   1.000
_cell.angle_alpha   90.00
_cell.angle_beta   90.00
_cell.angle_gamma   90.00
#
_symmetry.space_group_name_H-M   'P 1'
#
loop_
_entity.id
_entity.type
_entity.pdbx_description
1 polymer ?
#
loop_
_entity_poly.entity_id
_entity_poly.type
_entity_poly.pdbx_seq_one_letter_code
_entity_poly.pdbx_strand_id
1 'polypeptide(L)'
;MQTYKKFIVQGLIGGFVAYWVYFKLGWDYLWFPLIGDVHIGFLYPVIVFLLFIVILNAVAFTDGLDGLAGGLSLFAFISFWVVSRVL
;
A
#
# COMPACT_ATOMS: atom_id res chain seq x y z
N MET A 1 14.97 1.76 -18.29
CA MET A 1 13.80 0.88 -18.54
C MET A 1 12.69 1.69 -19.17
N GLN A 2 12.06 1.19 -20.22
CA GLN A 2 10.86 1.85 -20.78
C GLN A 2 9.73 1.85 -19.73
N THR A 3 8.92 2.92 -19.70
CA THR A 3 7.86 3.16 -18.71
C THR A 3 6.90 1.97 -18.58
N TYR A 4 6.57 1.30 -19.69
CA TYR A 4 5.68 0.13 -19.68
C TYR A 4 6.20 -1.05 -18.83
N LYS A 5 7.53 -1.29 -18.83
CA LYS A 5 8.12 -2.41 -18.06
C LYS A 5 7.99 -2.16 -16.56
N LYS A 6 8.12 -0.91 -16.13
CA LYS A 6 7.97 -0.52 -14.72
C LYS A 6 6.55 -0.80 -14.23
N PHE A 7 5.54 -0.37 -14.98
CA PHE A 7 4.15 -0.61 -14.64
C PHE A 7 3.78 -2.10 -14.62
N ILE A 8 4.31 -2.90 -15.55
CA ILE A 8 4.08 -4.35 -15.55
C ILE A 8 4.64 -5.00 -14.29
N VAL A 9 5.88 -4.66 -13.91
CA VAL A 9 6.50 -5.22 -12.69
C VAL A 9 5.76 -4.78 -11.43
N GLN A 10 5.41 -3.49 -11.32
CA GLN A 10 4.61 -2.97 -10.21
C GLN A 10 3.25 -3.66 -10.12
N GLY A 11 2.59 -3.88 -11.26
CA GLY A 11 1.32 -4.60 -11.33
C GLY A 11 1.44 -6.06 -10.92
N LEU A 12 2.49 -6.77 -11.35
CA LEU A 12 2.70 -8.16 -10.94
C LEU A 12 2.92 -8.28 -9.43
N ILE A 13 3.74 -7.39 -8.84
CA ILE A 13 3.99 -7.39 -7.39
C ILE A 13 2.73 -6.98 -6.63
N GLY A 14 2.05 -5.91 -7.05
CA GLY A 14 0.80 -5.47 -6.42
C GLY A 14 -0.30 -6.52 -6.50
N GLY A 15 -0.39 -7.24 -7.63
CA GLY A 15 -1.35 -8.33 -7.82
C GLY A 15 -1.03 -9.52 -6.91
N PHE A 16 0.25 -9.85 -6.75
CA PHE A 16 0.69 -10.87 -5.80
C PHE A 16 0.34 -10.50 -4.36
N VAL A 17 0.59 -9.25 -3.95
CA VAL A 17 0.23 -8.74 -2.61
C VAL A 17 -1.28 -8.81 -2.40
N ALA A 18 -2.08 -8.31 -3.35
CA ALA A 18 -3.53 -8.35 -3.27
C ALA A 18 -4.08 -9.79 -3.17
N TYR A 19 -3.53 -10.71 -3.97
CA TYR A 19 -3.87 -12.14 -3.90
C TYR A 19 -3.52 -12.73 -2.53
N TRP A 20 -2.31 -12.46 -2.02
CA TRP A 20 -1.84 -13.03 -0.77
C TRP A 20 -2.70 -12.57 0.41
N VAL A 21 -2.99 -11.27 0.50
CA VAL A 21 -3.77 -10.71 1.60
C VAL A 21 -5.20 -11.27 1.61
N TYR A 22 -5.84 -11.37 0.45
CA TYR A 22 -7.21 -11.88 0.38
C TYR A 22 -7.29 -13.41 0.59
N PHE A 23 -6.49 -14.19 -0.13
CA PHE A 23 -6.62 -15.65 -0.12
C PHE A 23 -5.84 -16.34 1.00
N LYS A 24 -4.70 -15.79 1.43
CA LYS A 24 -3.88 -16.41 2.49
C LYS A 24 -4.20 -15.86 3.87
N LEU A 25 -4.42 -14.55 4.00
CA LEU A 25 -4.79 -13.96 5.29
C LEU A 25 -6.31 -13.93 5.52
N GLY A 26 -7.11 -14.12 4.45
CA GLY A 26 -8.57 -14.12 4.56
C GLY A 26 -9.17 -12.75 4.86
N TRP A 27 -8.41 -11.67 4.60
CA TRP A 27 -8.89 -10.32 4.86
C TRP A 27 -9.83 -9.86 3.76
N ASP A 28 -11.02 -9.42 4.17
CA ASP A 28 -12.07 -8.92 3.28
C ASP A 28 -12.65 -7.57 3.76
N TYR A 29 -12.02 -6.96 4.76
CA TYR A 29 -12.51 -5.76 5.45
C TYR A 29 -11.45 -4.64 5.50
N LEU A 30 -11.92 -3.39 5.48
CA LEU A 30 -11.11 -2.21 5.80
C LEU A 30 -11.48 -1.71 7.19
N TRP A 31 -10.48 -1.64 8.05
CA TRP A 31 -10.64 -1.03 9.37
C TRP A 31 -10.59 0.50 9.25
N PHE A 32 -11.62 1.18 9.76
CA PHE A 32 -11.67 2.63 9.88
C PHE A 32 -11.61 3.05 11.36
N PRO A 33 -10.79 4.06 11.74
CA PRO A 33 -10.52 4.43 13.14
C PRO A 33 -11.71 4.82 14.03
N LEU A 34 -12.90 4.99 13.47
CA LEU A 34 -14.11 5.42 14.20
C LEU A 34 -15.35 4.58 13.89
N ILE A 35 -15.31 3.81 12.80
CA ILE A 35 -16.47 3.05 12.28
C ILE A 35 -16.27 1.55 12.53
N GLY A 36 -15.01 1.09 12.66
CA GLY A 36 -14.67 -0.31 12.77
C GLY A 36 -14.49 -0.95 11.40
N ASP A 37 -14.71 -2.26 11.34
CA ASP A 37 -14.44 -3.08 10.15
C ASP A 37 -15.56 -2.96 9.12
N VAL A 38 -15.21 -2.47 7.93
CA VAL A 38 -16.12 -2.39 6.78
C VAL A 38 -15.77 -3.51 5.82
N HIS A 39 -16.62 -4.53 5.75
CA HIS A 39 -16.46 -5.66 4.82
C HIS A 39 -16.80 -5.23 3.39
N ILE A 40 -15.83 -5.36 2.50
CA ILE A 40 -15.96 -5.08 1.06
C ILE A 40 -15.93 -6.35 0.22
N GLY A 41 -15.63 -7.51 0.84
CA GLY A 41 -15.67 -8.81 0.19
C GLY A 41 -14.72 -8.88 -1.00
N PHE A 42 -15.27 -9.28 -2.16
CA PHE A 42 -14.49 -9.49 -3.39
C PHE A 42 -13.83 -8.23 -3.97
N LEU A 43 -14.25 -7.02 -3.56
CA LEU A 43 -13.60 -5.78 -4.00
C LEU A 43 -12.28 -5.49 -3.25
N TYR A 44 -12.02 -6.18 -2.14
CA TYR A 44 -10.85 -5.96 -1.31
C TYR A 44 -9.50 -6.12 -2.05
N PRO A 45 -9.24 -7.20 -2.84
CA PRO A 45 -8.00 -7.34 -3.61
C PRO A 45 -7.77 -6.20 -4.60
N VAL A 46 -8.84 -5.72 -5.26
CA VAL A 46 -8.74 -4.62 -6.25
C VAL A 46 -8.31 -3.33 -5.56
N ILE A 47 -8.86 -3.05 -4.37
CA ILE A 47 -8.49 -1.89 -3.58
C ILE A 47 -7.03 -1.99 -3.12
N VAL A 48 -6.60 -3.14 -2.60
CA VAL A 48 -5.20 -3.35 -2.19
C VAL A 48 -4.24 -3.19 -3.37
N PHE A 49 -4.58 -3.73 -4.54
CA PHE A 49 -3.80 -3.60 -5.76
C PHE A 49 -3.62 -2.13 -6.18
N LEU A 50 -4.72 -1.38 -6.23
CA LEU A 50 -4.68 0.04 -6.59
C LEU A 50 -3.89 0.86 -5.56
N LEU A 51 -4.14 0.62 -4.27
CA LEU A 51 -3.43 1.28 -3.17
C LEU A 51 -1.92 1.06 -3.28
N PHE A 52 -1.50 -0.16 -3.58
CA PHE A 52 -0.09 -0.51 -3.76
C PHE A 52 0.55 0.28 -4.91
N ILE A 53 -0.10 0.33 -6.08
CA ILE A 53 0.41 1.09 -7.23
C ILE A 53 0.49 2.59 -6.91
N VAL A 54 -0.54 3.14 -6.25
CA VAL A 54 -0.59 4.55 -5.87
C VAL A 54 0.57 4.90 -4.94
N ILE A 55 0.80 4.11 -3.89
CA ILE A 55 1.88 4.36 -2.92
C ILE A 55 3.26 4.29 -3.60
N LEU A 56 3.51 3.27 -4.43
CA LEU A 56 4.79 3.15 -5.14
C LEU A 56 5.09 4.35 -6.06
N ASN A 57 4.08 4.85 -6.77
CA ASN A 57 4.24 6.01 -7.64
C ASN A 57 4.32 7.32 -6.85
N ALA A 58 3.60 7.44 -5.72
CA ALA A 58 3.64 8.61 -4.86
C ALA A 58 5.05 8.81 -4.25
N VAL A 59 5.67 7.75 -3.71
CA VAL A 59 7.04 7.83 -3.18
C VAL A 59 8.03 8.20 -4.28
N ALA A 60 7.92 7.58 -5.45
CA ALA A 60 8.77 7.90 -6.60
C ALA A 60 8.59 9.34 -7.12
N PHE A 61 7.40 9.93 -6.96
CA PHE A 61 7.15 11.32 -7.31
C PHE A 61 7.77 12.30 -6.31
N THR A 62 7.80 11.95 -5.03
CA THR A 62 8.43 12.77 -3.98
C THR A 62 9.96 12.69 -3.95
N ASP A 63 10.56 11.76 -4.69
CA ASP A 63 12.01 11.55 -4.75
C ASP A 63 12.67 12.43 -5.82
N GLY A 64 12.56 13.75 -5.63
CA GLY A 64 13.07 14.77 -6.56
C GLY A 64 14.10 15.73 -5.99
N LEU A 65 14.37 15.66 -4.68
CA LEU A 65 15.34 16.50 -3.96
C LEU A 65 16.11 15.64 -2.95
N ASP A 66 17.39 15.93 -2.75
CA ASP A 66 18.27 15.17 -1.87
C ASP A 66 17.67 15.03 -0.45
N GLY A 67 17.31 13.80 -0.10
CA GLY A 67 16.79 13.44 1.22
C GLY A 67 15.29 13.65 1.43
N LEU A 68 14.52 14.18 0.47
CA LEU A 68 13.08 14.42 0.64
C LEU A 68 12.28 13.12 0.82
N ALA A 69 12.43 12.16 -0.10
CA ALA A 69 11.73 10.88 0.01
C ALA A 69 12.18 10.06 1.23
N GLY A 70 13.46 10.13 1.59
CA GLY A 70 14.00 9.49 2.79
C GLY A 70 13.41 10.06 4.08
N GLY A 71 13.36 11.39 4.20
CA GLY A 71 12.76 12.07 5.35
C GLY A 71 11.26 11.79 5.49
N LEU A 72 10.50 11.85 4.39
CA LEU A 72 9.08 11.48 4.38
C LEU A 72 8.85 10.04 4.81
N SER A 73 9.69 9.11 4.32
CA SER A 73 9.62 7.70 4.70
C SER A 73 9.88 7.50 6.19
N LEU A 74 10.84 8.21 6.78
CA LEU A 74 11.12 8.14 8.22
C LEU A 74 9.89 8.51 9.05
N PHE A 75 9.22 9.61 8.73
CA PHE A 75 7.99 10.02 9.44
C PHE A 75 6.85 9.03 9.25
N ALA A 76 6.69 8.46 8.05
CA ALA A 76 5.70 7.42 7.78
C ALA A 76 5.94 6.15 8.62
N PHE A 77 7.19 5.68 8.69
CA PHE A 77 7.56 4.51 9.50
C PHE A 77 7.33 4.73 10.99
N ILE A 78 7.71 5.90 11.52
CA ILE A 78 7.44 6.24 12.94
C ILE A 78 5.93 6.23 13.21
N SER A 79 5.13 6.79 12.30
CA SER A 79 3.67 6.81 12.44
C SER A 79 3.09 5.39 12.47
N PHE A 80 3.50 4.53 11.53
CA PHE A 80 3.07 3.13 11.52
C PHE A 80 3.54 2.34 12.74
N TRP A 81 4.74 2.62 13.25
CA TRP A 81 5.24 2.00 14.48
C TRP A 81 4.39 2.36 15.69
N VAL A 82 4.03 3.64 15.86
CA VAL A 82 3.15 4.09 16.94
C VAL A 82 1.78 3.44 16.81
N VAL A 83 1.19 3.41 15.60
CA VAL A 83 -0.09 2.75 15.33
C VAL A 83 -0.04 1.27 15.70
N SER A 84 0.98 0.53 15.26
CA SER A 84 1.18 -0.88 15.58
C SER A 84 1.45 -1.15 17.06
N ARG A 85 1.87 -0.15 17.84
CA ARG A 85 2.10 -0.30 19.28
C ARG A 85 0.83 -0.05 20.10
N VAL A 86 -0.06 0.80 19.59
CA VAL A 86 -1.28 1.23 20.27
C VAL A 86 -2.47 0.31 19.98
N LEU A 87 -2.59 -0.15 18.72
CA LEU A 87 -3.59 -1.13 18.27
C LEU A 87 -3.07 -2.56 18.44
#